data_AF-A0A2A2B798-F1
#
_entry.id   AF-A0A2A2B798-F1
#
_cell.length_a   1.000
_cell.length_b   1.000
_cell.length_c   1.000
_cell.angle_alpha   90.00
_cell.angle_beta   90.00
_cell.angle_gamma   90.00
#
_symmetry.space_group_name_H-M   'P 1'
#
loop_
_entity.id
_entity.type
_entity.pdbx_description
1 polymer ?
#
loop_
_entity_poly.entity_id
_entity_poly.type
_entity_poly.pdbx_seq_one_letter_code
_entity_poly.pdbx_strand_id
1 'polypeptide(L)'
;MITPILVDLILNITAFLFGLYILSCKMYAFNRAIYTPKAETLTIAAFMLGWSIFGFKAFAVISRYPPWLSDNNGWQGAWSYTLGRAVLVVAFVVVTCIFSKRAAAQRLERNKDKQHAP
;
A
#
# COMPACT_ATOMS: atom_id res chain seq x y z
N MET A 1 10.24 -2.86 24.66
CA MET A 1 9.64 -4.06 24.02
C MET A 1 8.95 -3.65 22.73
N ILE A 2 9.07 -4.43 21.66
CA ILE A 2 8.30 -4.20 20.42
C ILE A 2 6.90 -4.81 20.63
N THR A 3 5.86 -3.96 20.64
CA THR A 3 4.47 -4.41 20.78
C THR A 3 3.83 -4.64 19.41
N PRO A 4 2.85 -5.57 19.30
CA PRO A 4 2.17 -5.86 18.04
C PRO A 4 1.58 -4.62 17.36
N ILE A 5 1.08 -3.67 18.14
CA ILE A 5 0.49 -2.42 17.64
C ILE A 5 1.52 -1.47 17.01
N LEU A 6 2.76 -1.44 17.52
CA LEU A 6 3.85 -0.67 16.90
C LEU A 6 4.24 -1.26 15.55
N VAL A 7 4.34 -2.59 15.47
CA VAL A 7 4.61 -3.29 14.21
C VAL A 7 3.50 -3.05 13.20
N ASP A 8 2.23 -3.10 13.64
CA ASP A 8 1.08 -2.81 12.78
C ASP A 8 1.15 -1.37 12.24
N LEU A 9 1.44 -0.38 13.10
CA LEU A 9 1.61 1.00 12.65
C LEU A 9 2.72 1.14 11.58
N ILE A 10 3.88 0.51 11.80
CA ILE A 10 4.99 0.53 10.83
C ILE A 10 4.58 -0.13 9.51
N LEU A 11 3.89 -1.27 9.56
CA LEU A 11 3.38 -1.97 8.37
C LEU A 11 2.39 -1.09 7.59
N ASN A 12 1.48 -0.40 8.29
CA ASN A 12 0.52 0.51 7.65
C ASN A 12 1.23 1.69 6.96
N ILE A 13 2.20 2.33 7.64
CA ILE A 13 2.96 3.46 7.09
C ILE A 13 3.77 3.02 5.86
N THR A 14 4.49 1.89 5.97
CA THR A 14 5.31 1.38 4.86
C THR A 14 4.47 0.96 3.67
N ALA A 15 3.32 0.30 3.88
CA ALA A 15 2.38 -0.05 2.81
C ALA A 15 1.79 1.19 2.13
N PHE A 16 1.45 2.23 2.90
CA PHE A 16 0.95 3.49 2.37
C PHE A 16 2.00 4.22 1.53
N LEU A 17 3.23 4.34 2.02
CA LEU A 17 4.36 4.94 1.29
C LEU A 17 4.69 4.16 0.01
N PHE A 18 4.62 2.84 0.06
CA PHE A 18 4.81 2.00 -1.12
C PHE A 18 3.71 2.22 -2.17
N GLY A 19 2.45 2.32 -1.74
CA GLY A 19 1.33 2.69 -2.60
C GLY A 19 1.52 4.06 -3.27
N LEU A 20 1.94 5.07 -2.50
CA LEU A 20 2.29 6.40 -3.01
C LEU A 20 3.40 6.33 -4.07
N TYR A 21 4.49 5.59 -3.79
CA TYR A 21 5.59 5.43 -4.73
C TYR A 21 5.13 4.84 -6.07
N ILE A 22 4.30 3.79 -6.05
CA ILE A 22 3.76 3.18 -7.28
C ILE A 22 2.87 4.17 -8.02
N LEU A 23 1.98 4.87 -7.31
CA LEU A 23 1.08 5.86 -7.91
C LEU A 23 1.86 7.01 -8.58
N SER A 24 2.92 7.50 -7.94
CA SER A 24 3.75 8.62 -8.43
C SER A 24 4.70 8.21 -9.57
N CYS A 25 5.36 7.05 -9.47
CA CYS A 25 6.43 6.67 -10.41
C CYS A 25 5.99 5.71 -11.51
N LYS A 26 4.88 4.97 -11.31
CA LYS A 26 4.48 3.85 -12.19
C LYS A 26 3.07 3.98 -12.76
N MET A 27 2.30 5.02 -12.42
CA MET A 27 0.96 5.26 -12.96
C MET A 27 0.81 6.62 -13.67
N TYR A 28 -0.19 6.70 -14.56
CA TYR A 28 -0.51 7.86 -15.42
C TYR A 28 -0.78 9.13 -14.64
N ALA A 29 -1.28 9.00 -13.40
CA ALA A 29 -1.71 10.10 -12.57
C ALA A 29 -0.63 11.20 -12.45
N PHE A 30 0.65 10.82 -12.43
CA PHE A 30 1.78 11.74 -12.36
C PHE A 30 2.73 11.68 -13.55
N ASN A 31 2.64 10.64 -14.40
CA ASN A 31 3.46 10.54 -15.60
C ASN A 31 2.61 10.24 -16.84
N ARG A 32 2.38 11.26 -17.67
CA ARG A 32 1.56 11.18 -18.90
C ARG A 32 2.10 10.19 -19.94
N ALA A 33 3.34 9.73 -19.82
CA ALA A 33 3.90 8.69 -20.68
C ALA A 33 3.48 7.25 -20.28
N ILE A 34 2.69 7.10 -19.21
CA ILE A 34 2.33 5.81 -18.64
C ILE A 34 0.85 5.48 -18.84
N TYR A 35 0.50 4.63 -19.80
CA TYR A 35 -0.86 4.08 -19.83
C TYR A 35 -1.08 3.21 -18.58
N THR A 36 -2.10 3.54 -17.78
CA THR A 36 -2.56 2.72 -16.67
C THR A 36 -4.08 2.60 -16.75
N PRO A 37 -4.64 1.38 -16.74
CA PRO A 37 -6.08 1.18 -16.68
C PRO A 37 -6.68 1.84 -15.45
N LYS A 38 -7.84 2.52 -15.59
CA LYS A 38 -8.53 3.20 -14.48
C LYS A 38 -8.83 2.26 -13.30
N ALA A 39 -9.12 0.99 -13.60
CA ALA A 39 -9.40 -0.04 -12.59
C ALA A 39 -8.19 -0.32 -11.69
N GLU A 40 -6.96 -0.30 -12.24
CA GLU A 40 -5.74 -0.52 -11.46
C GLU A 40 -5.48 0.64 -10.52
N THR A 41 -5.62 1.89 -11.01
CA THR A 41 -5.48 3.10 -10.18
C THR A 41 -6.50 3.15 -9.05
N LEU A 42 -7.76 2.83 -9.35
CA LEU A 42 -8.82 2.77 -8.33
C LEU A 42 -8.52 1.72 -7.27
N THR A 43 -8.01 0.55 -7.68
CA THR A 43 -7.64 -0.53 -6.76
C THR A 43 -6.53 -0.09 -5.81
N ILE A 44 -5.46 0.51 -6.34
CA ILE A 44 -4.34 1.01 -5.51
C ILE A 44 -4.82 2.11 -4.55
N ALA A 45 -5.64 3.05 -5.03
CA ALA A 45 -6.22 4.10 -4.19
C ALA A 45 -7.10 3.52 -3.07
N ALA A 46 -7.93 2.51 -3.36
CA ALA A 46 -8.76 1.84 -2.36
C ALA A 46 -7.91 1.14 -1.29
N PHE A 47 -6.85 0.44 -1.70
CA PHE A 47 -5.90 -0.16 -0.76
C PHE A 47 -5.21 0.89 0.10
N MET A 48 -4.74 1.99 -0.48
CA MET A 48 -4.11 3.09 0.26
C MET A 48 -5.05 3.70 1.30
N LEU A 49 -6.31 3.96 0.94
CA LEU A 49 -7.32 4.42 1.90
C LEU A 49 -7.53 3.41 3.03
N GLY A 50 -7.58 2.11 2.71
CA GLY A 50 -7.63 1.04 3.71
C GLY A 50 -6.47 1.11 4.69
N TRP A 51 -5.23 1.16 4.18
CA TRP A 51 -4.02 1.26 5.00
C TRP A 51 -3.99 2.54 5.85
N SER A 52 -4.49 3.67 5.33
CA SER A 52 -4.62 4.91 6.11
C SER A 52 -5.60 4.78 7.27
N ILE A 53 -6.75 4.12 7.08
CA ILE A 53 -7.74 3.91 8.16
C ILE A 53 -7.13 3.04 9.26
N PHE A 54 -6.44 1.95 8.90
CA PHE A 54 -5.80 1.07 9.87
C PHE A 54 -4.64 1.76 10.59
N GLY A 55 -3.80 2.51 9.87
CA GLY A 55 -2.76 3.33 10.46
C GLY A 55 -3.30 4.38 11.44
N PHE A 56 -4.40 5.07 11.10
CA PHE A 56 -5.03 6.04 11.99
C PHE A 56 -5.57 5.40 13.26
N LYS A 57 -6.18 4.21 13.17
CA LYS A 57 -6.61 3.44 14.35
C LYS A 57 -5.43 3.07 15.24
N ALA A 58 -4.35 2.55 14.66
CA ALA A 58 -3.15 2.19 15.41
C ALA A 58 -2.53 3.42 16.10
N PHE A 59 -2.43 4.54 15.38
CA PHE A 59 -1.92 5.81 15.90
C PHE A 59 -2.80 6.36 17.05
N ALA A 60 -4.12 6.31 16.90
CA ALA A 60 -5.06 6.77 17.93
C ALA A 60 -5.00 5.93 19.22
N VAL A 61 -4.73 4.63 19.11
CA VAL A 61 -4.50 3.76 20.27
C VAL A 61 -3.17 4.12 20.93
N ILE A 62 -2.10 4.23 20.15
CA ILE A 62 -0.76 4.55 20.66
C ILE A 62 -0.72 5.92 21.34
N SER A 63 -1.45 6.92 20.82
CA SER A 63 -1.50 8.25 21.43
C SER A 63 -2.24 8.28 22.77
N ARG A 64 -3.22 7.39 22.97
CA ARG A 64 -3.94 7.25 24.24
C ARG A 64 -3.22 6.34 25.24
N TYR A 65 -2.60 5.27 24.75
CA TYR A 65 -1.94 4.25 25.56
C TYR A 65 -0.55 3.96 24.96
N PRO A 66 0.42 4.87 25.15
CA PRO A 66 1.77 4.68 24.63
C PRO A 66 2.41 3.39 25.16
N PRO A 67 2.80 2.44 24.28
CA PRO A 67 3.31 1.12 24.66
C PRO A 67 4.71 1.14 25.28
N TRP A 68 5.38 2.29 25.30
CA TRP A 68 6.71 2.47 25.91
C TRP A 68 6.66 2.95 27.37
N LEU A 69 5.48 3.26 27.91
CA LEU A 69 5.29 3.54 29.33
C LEU A 69 4.91 2.23 30.05
N SER A 70 5.61 1.89 31.13
CA SER A 70 5.50 0.57 31.79
C SER A 70 4.12 0.26 32.39
N ASP A 71 3.31 1.29 32.66
CA ASP A 71 2.05 1.16 33.39
C ASP A 71 0.80 1.23 32.49
N ASN A 72 0.97 1.03 31.18
CA ASN A 72 -0.15 1.05 30.24
C ASN A 72 -0.78 -0.34 30.03
N ASN A 73 -1.89 -0.57 30.73
CA ASN A 73 -2.79 -1.72 30.55
C ASN A 73 -3.73 -1.58 29.33
N GLY A 74 -3.46 -0.63 28.43
CA GLY A 74 -4.22 -0.44 27.19
C GLY A 74 -4.05 -1.60 26.22
N TRP A 75 -4.94 -1.69 25.22
CA TRP A 75 -4.84 -2.72 24.17
C TRP A 75 -3.54 -2.56 23.37
N GLN A 76 -2.62 -3.52 23.51
CA GLN A 76 -1.29 -3.49 22.85
C GLN A 76 -1.27 -4.23 21.50
N GLY A 77 -2.42 -4.70 21.04
CA GLY A 77 -2.56 -5.51 19.83
C GLY A 77 -2.41 -7.02 20.09
N ALA A 78 -2.81 -7.81 19.10
CA ALA A 78 -2.62 -9.26 19.08
C ALA A 78 -1.70 -9.65 17.93
N TRP A 79 -0.73 -10.53 18.18
CA TRP A 79 0.21 -10.97 17.14
C TRP A 79 -0.47 -11.67 15.97
N SER A 80 -1.56 -12.40 16.19
CA SER A 80 -2.35 -13.03 15.13
C SER A 80 -2.95 -11.98 14.17
N TYR A 81 -3.43 -10.86 14.70
CA TYR A 81 -3.93 -9.75 13.89
C TYR A 81 -2.80 -9.07 13.10
N THR A 82 -1.66 -8.78 13.75
CA THR A 82 -0.48 -8.19 13.08
C THR A 82 0.08 -9.10 11.98
N LEU A 83 0.11 -10.43 12.20
CA LEU A 83 0.51 -11.41 11.18
C LEU A 83 -0.44 -11.40 9.98
N GLY A 84 -1.76 -11.36 10.22
CA GLY A 84 -2.73 -11.23 9.14
C GLY A 84 -2.51 -9.95 8.31
N ARG A 85 -2.15 -8.85 8.97
CA ARG A 85 -1.80 -7.58 8.30
C ARG A 85 -0.53 -7.69 7.47
N ALA A 86 0.51 -8.34 7.98
CA ALA A 86 1.73 -8.58 7.23
C ALA A 86 1.46 -9.37 5.94
N VAL A 87 0.62 -10.40 6.00
CA VAL A 87 0.18 -11.16 4.81
C VAL A 87 -0.57 -10.26 3.82
N LEU A 88 -1.46 -9.38 4.31
CA LEU A 88 -2.16 -8.41 3.45
C LEU A 88 -1.19 -7.40 2.80
N VAL A 89 -0.14 -6.96 3.49
CA VAL A 89 0.91 -6.11 2.89
C VAL A 89 1.62 -6.86 1.76
N VAL A 90 2.00 -8.12 1.99
CA VAL A 90 2.63 -8.95 0.95
C VAL A 90 1.70 -9.11 -0.25
N ALA A 91 0.42 -9.40 -0.02
CA ALA A 91 -0.58 -9.49 -1.08
C ALA A 91 -0.71 -8.17 -1.87
N PHE A 92 -0.72 -7.03 -1.17
CA PHE A 92 -0.75 -5.70 -1.79
C PHE A 92 0.50 -5.45 -2.68
N VAL A 93 1.69 -5.80 -2.20
CA VAL A 93 2.95 -5.69 -2.97
C VAL A 93 2.91 -6.58 -4.21
N VAL A 94 2.40 -7.80 -4.11
CA VAL A 94 2.29 -8.72 -5.25
C VAL A 94 1.31 -8.18 -6.30
N VAL A 95 0.12 -7.74 -5.87
CA VAL A 95 -0.92 -7.20 -6.77
C VAL A 95 -0.43 -5.97 -7.52
N THR A 96 0.20 -5.03 -6.81
CA THR A 96 0.76 -3.80 -7.41
C THR A 96 1.93 -4.09 -8.38
N CYS A 97 2.77 -5.10 -8.08
CA CYS A 97 3.80 -5.57 -9.01
C CYS A 97 3.20 -6.17 -10.29
N ILE A 98 2.12 -6.96 -10.17
CA ILE A 98 1.43 -7.57 -11.32
C ILE A 98 0.83 -6.48 -12.21
N PHE A 99 0.14 -5.49 -11.63
CA PHE A 99 -0.41 -4.35 -12.36
C PHE A 99 0.70 -3.55 -13.07
N SER A 100 1.81 -3.29 -12.39
CA SER A 100 2.95 -2.60 -13.00
C SER A 100 3.51 -3.34 -14.22
N LYS A 101 3.59 -4.68 -14.18
CA LYS A 101 4.02 -5.50 -15.32
C LYS A 101 3.01 -5.49 -16.47
N ARG A 102 1.71 -5.60 -16.17
CA ARG A 102 0.63 -5.55 -17.17
C ARG A 102 0.59 -4.20 -17.89
N ALA A 103 0.69 -3.11 -17.14
CA ALA A 103 0.77 -1.77 -17.68
C ALA A 103 2.01 -1.59 -18.59
N ALA A 104 3.15 -2.19 -18.25
CA ALA A 104 4.34 -2.17 -19.11
C ALA A 104 4.14 -2.96 -20.42
N ALA A 105 3.52 -4.14 -20.35
CA ALA A 105 3.23 -4.96 -21.53
C ALA A 105 2.28 -4.25 -22.50
N GLN A 106 1.18 -3.67 -22.01
CA GLN A 106 0.22 -2.92 -22.84
C GLN A 106 0.84 -1.71 -23.54
N ARG A 107 1.85 -1.06 -22.93
CA ARG A 107 2.57 0.03 -23.59
C ARG A 107 3.41 -0.46 -24.77
N LEU A 108 4.06 -1.61 -24.64
CA LEU A 108 4.86 -2.19 -25.71
C LEU A 108 3.98 -2.51 -26.92
N GLU A 109 2.79 -3.08 -26.69
CA GLU A 109 1.80 -3.34 -27.75
C GLU A 109 1.34 -2.03 -28.41
N ARG A 110 0.92 -1.02 -27.62
CA ARG A 110 0.50 0.28 -28.17
C ARG A 110 1.57 1.01 -28.97
N ASN A 111 2.83 0.87 -28.58
CA ASN A 111 3.95 1.50 -29.30
C ASN A 111 4.24 0.78 -30.63
N LYS A 112 4.07 -0.55 -30.69
CA LYS A 112 4.14 -1.31 -31.95
C LYS A 112 3.02 -0.88 -32.91
N ASP A 113 1.79 -0.76 -32.41
CA ASP A 113 0.65 -0.32 -33.23
C ASP A 113 0.87 1.08 -33.83
N LYS A 114 1.48 2.00 -33.06
CA LYS A 114 1.83 3.35 -33.55
C LYS A 114 2.97 3.36 -34.57
N GLN A 115 3.90 2.40 -34.52
CA GLN A 115 4.97 2.27 -35.51
C GLN A 115 4.51 1.60 -36.82
N HIS A 116 3.34 0.96 -36.82
CA HIS A 116 2.76 0.30 -38.00
C HIS A 116 1.51 1.02 -38.53
N ALA A 117 1.18 2.18 -37.97
CA ALA A 117 0.17 3.07 -38.54
C ALA A 117 0.78 3.79 -39.77
N PRO A 118 0.12 3.73 -40.95
CA PRO A 118 0.59 4.33 -42.19
C PRO A 118 0.65 5.86 -42.16
#